data_AF-A0A966Y546-F1
#
_entry.id   AF-A0A966Y546-F1
#
_cell.length_a   1.000
_cell.length_b   1.000
_cell.length_c   1.000
_cell.angle_alpha   90.00
_cell.angle_beta   90.00
_cell.angle_gamma   90.00
#
_symmetry.space_group_name_H-M   'P 1'
#
loop_
_entity.id
_entity.type
_entity.pdbx_description
1 polymer ?
#
loop_
_entity_poly.entity_id
_entity_poly.type
_entity_poly.pdbx_seq_one_letter_code
_entity_poly.pdbx_strand_id
1 'polypeptide(L)'
;MAAGTASIGDLEAWLLADALDIEDVLPFFEQLCWRLVAAGVPLDRASLHVGTLHPQLYGFAWNWHRTDGLCDEVRVAEAALAHDAYRRNPLFQVIDRGEAFRGKTQEAAERYPLMAELAKQGFTDYAAIPLRAGSAYHNAATAATKREGGFSEAQFAGLMRILRLAALHIERHIALRIAGNVLDTYLGAAAGGRVLRGSIKRGAGEPIRAIIWASDLRGFTDLADRLDGPDMIALLNGYFECLAGAVLAHDGEVLKFIGDGLLAVFPYAAFADEKAAAAAALAAAQEALKAIDRLNADPQAFAAIAGWRPLRTGIALHDGEVFFGNVGAPERLDFTVIGRAVNAASRVEALSKSLGRSILVTG
;
A
#
# COMPACT_ATOMS: atom_id res chain seq x y z
N MET A 1 -20.65 3.29 -22.47
CA MET A 1 -20.38 2.66 -23.78
C MET A 1 -19.06 3.23 -24.29
N ALA A 2 -18.04 2.38 -24.48
CA ALA A 2 -16.75 2.80 -24.98
C ALA A 2 -16.88 3.22 -26.46
N ALA A 3 -16.94 4.52 -26.73
CA ALA A 3 -16.97 5.03 -28.10
C ALA A 3 -15.69 4.59 -28.84
N GLY A 4 -15.84 4.01 -30.03
CA GLY A 4 -14.74 3.78 -30.97
C GLY A 4 -14.10 2.37 -31.03
N THR A 5 -14.46 1.40 -30.17
CA THR A 5 -13.95 0.02 -30.33
C THR A 5 -15.00 -0.89 -30.97
N ALA A 6 -14.78 -1.27 -32.23
CA ALA A 6 -15.63 -2.24 -32.95
C ALA A 6 -14.90 -3.56 -33.26
N SER A 7 -13.56 -3.59 -33.12
CA SER A 7 -12.73 -4.74 -33.46
C SER A 7 -11.55 -4.91 -32.49
N ILE A 8 -10.89 -6.08 -32.56
CA ILE A 8 -9.62 -6.32 -31.85
C ILE A 8 -8.55 -5.31 -32.27
N GLY A 9 -8.52 -4.88 -33.54
CA GLY A 9 -7.55 -3.89 -34.02
C GLY A 9 -7.75 -2.51 -33.39
N ASP A 10 -9.00 -2.08 -33.22
CA ASP A 10 -9.31 -0.81 -32.54
C ASP A 10 -8.91 -0.86 -31.05
N LEU A 11 -9.03 -2.04 -30.43
CA LEU A 11 -8.60 -2.24 -29.04
C LEU A 11 -7.08 -2.21 -28.90
N GLU A 12 -6.33 -2.74 -29.87
CA GLU A 12 -4.87 -2.58 -29.93
C GLU A 12 -4.48 -1.10 -30.10
N ALA A 13 -5.16 -0.36 -30.97
CA ALA A 13 -4.93 1.06 -31.16
C ALA A 13 -5.19 1.86 -29.87
N TRP A 14 -6.29 1.58 -29.17
CA TRP A 14 -6.59 2.19 -27.87
C TRP A 14 -5.52 1.87 -26.82
N LEU A 15 -5.06 0.62 -26.75
CA LEU A 15 -3.97 0.22 -25.86
C LEU A 15 -2.66 0.94 -26.19
N LEU A 16 -2.43 1.34 -27.44
CA LEU A 16 -1.21 2.05 -27.85
C LEU A 16 -1.33 3.59 -27.76
N ALA A 17 -2.52 4.11 -27.42
CA ALA A 17 -2.81 5.54 -27.34
C ALA A 17 -3.54 5.86 -26.02
N ASP A 18 -4.85 6.08 -26.06
CA ASP A 18 -5.63 6.63 -24.93
C ASP A 18 -5.50 5.85 -23.62
N ALA A 19 -5.21 4.54 -23.68
CA ALA A 19 -5.01 3.74 -22.46
C ALA A 19 -3.80 4.20 -21.63
N LEU A 20 -2.83 4.90 -22.24
CA LEU A 20 -1.64 5.44 -21.55
C LEU A 20 -2.00 6.52 -20.52
N ASP A 21 -3.10 7.24 -20.74
CA ASP A 21 -3.56 8.34 -19.88
C ASP A 21 -4.41 7.85 -18.70
N ILE A 22 -4.73 6.56 -18.65
CA ILE A 22 -5.39 5.97 -17.48
C ILE A 22 -4.32 5.78 -16.40
N GLU A 23 -4.56 6.29 -15.20
CA GLU A 23 -3.60 6.25 -14.09
C GLU A 23 -3.77 5.03 -13.20
N ASP A 24 -5.02 4.56 -13.03
CA ASP A 24 -5.38 3.49 -12.10
C ASP A 24 -5.72 2.16 -12.80
N VAL A 25 -5.38 1.05 -12.13
CA VAL A 25 -5.61 -0.31 -12.66
C VAL A 25 -7.09 -0.63 -12.80
N LEU A 26 -7.93 -0.23 -11.84
CA LEU A 26 -9.36 -0.53 -11.83
C LEU A 26 -10.07 0.05 -13.07
N PRO A 27 -10.04 1.37 -13.35
CA PRO A 27 -10.67 1.92 -14.55
C PRO A 27 -10.01 1.42 -15.84
N PHE A 28 -8.71 1.13 -15.84
CA PHE A 28 -8.05 0.51 -16.99
C PHE A 28 -8.64 -0.88 -17.29
N PHE A 29 -8.73 -1.73 -16.26
CA PHE A 29 -9.20 -3.11 -16.40
C PHE A 29 -10.68 -3.17 -16.75
N GLU A 30 -11.50 -2.30 -16.16
CA GLU A 30 -12.92 -2.18 -16.48
C GLU A 30 -13.12 -1.78 -17.96
N GLN A 31 -12.41 -0.73 -18.43
CA GLN A 31 -12.50 -0.30 -19.82
C GLN A 31 -12.01 -1.38 -20.79
N LEU A 32 -10.93 -2.09 -20.44
CA LEU A 32 -10.43 -3.22 -21.22
C LEU A 32 -11.52 -4.30 -21.38
N CYS A 33 -12.19 -4.68 -20.30
CA CYS A 33 -13.26 -5.69 -20.32
C CYS A 33 -14.44 -5.26 -21.20
N TRP A 34 -14.92 -4.03 -21.04
CA TRP A 34 -16.02 -3.51 -21.86
C TRP A 34 -15.66 -3.39 -23.34
N ARG A 35 -14.43 -3.00 -23.66
CA ARG A 35 -13.96 -2.92 -25.04
C ARG A 35 -13.74 -4.30 -25.67
N LEU A 36 -13.29 -5.31 -24.91
CA LEU A 36 -13.27 -6.71 -25.36
C LEU A 36 -14.68 -7.19 -25.74
N VAL A 37 -15.68 -6.87 -24.92
CA VAL A 37 -17.09 -7.17 -25.21
C VAL A 37 -17.55 -6.46 -26.49
N ALA A 38 -17.23 -5.17 -26.64
CA ALA A 38 -17.58 -4.39 -27.83
C ALA A 38 -16.91 -4.92 -29.11
N ALA A 39 -15.70 -5.45 -29.00
CA ALA A 39 -14.96 -6.11 -30.09
C ALA A 39 -15.46 -7.53 -30.42
N GLY A 40 -16.55 -8.00 -29.80
CA GLY A 40 -17.18 -9.29 -30.09
C GLY A 40 -16.59 -10.49 -29.35
N VAL A 41 -15.78 -10.26 -28.30
CA VAL A 41 -15.37 -11.33 -27.38
C VAL A 41 -16.53 -11.60 -26.42
N PRO A 42 -17.01 -12.85 -26.27
CA PRO A 42 -18.14 -13.18 -25.41
C PRO A 42 -17.70 -13.27 -23.95
N LEU A 43 -17.19 -12.18 -23.40
CA LEU A 43 -16.65 -12.10 -22.05
C LEU A 43 -17.78 -11.80 -21.05
N ASP A 44 -18.02 -12.71 -20.10
CA ASP A 44 -19.08 -12.55 -19.09
C ASP A 44 -18.54 -12.36 -17.68
N ARG A 45 -17.32 -12.83 -17.43
CA ARG A 45 -16.58 -12.61 -16.19
C ARG A 45 -15.09 -12.52 -16.49
N ALA A 46 -14.40 -11.60 -15.82
CA ALA A 46 -12.96 -11.47 -15.90
C ALA A 46 -12.38 -11.18 -14.51
N SER A 47 -11.11 -11.53 -14.31
CA SER A 47 -10.37 -11.07 -13.14
C SER A 47 -8.91 -10.82 -13.46
N LEU A 48 -8.30 -9.89 -12.76
CA LEU A 48 -6.90 -9.54 -12.86
C LEU A 48 -6.25 -9.77 -11.50
N HIS A 49 -5.15 -10.51 -11.46
CA HIS A 49 -4.41 -10.88 -10.25
C HIS A 49 -2.98 -10.41 -10.37
N VAL A 50 -2.56 -9.62 -9.40
CA VAL A 50 -1.31 -8.87 -9.45
C VAL A 50 -0.54 -9.03 -8.15
N GLY A 51 0.72 -9.41 -8.27
CA GLY A 51 1.66 -9.44 -7.14
C GLY A 51 2.10 -8.02 -6.75
N THR A 52 2.41 -7.81 -5.47
CA THR A 52 2.94 -6.54 -4.96
C THR A 52 4.13 -6.76 -4.03
N LEU A 53 4.95 -5.73 -3.85
CA LEU A 53 5.90 -5.61 -2.73
C LEU A 53 5.25 -4.74 -1.65
N HIS A 54 4.63 -5.38 -0.65
CA HIS A 54 4.03 -4.70 0.49
C HIS A 54 4.21 -5.55 1.76
N PRO A 55 4.55 -4.97 2.93
CA PRO A 55 4.86 -5.76 4.14
C PRO A 55 3.71 -6.64 4.65
N GLN A 56 2.46 -6.27 4.32
CA GLN A 56 1.25 -6.94 4.83
C GLN A 56 0.39 -7.60 3.74
N LEU A 57 0.69 -7.37 2.46
CA LEU A 57 -0.17 -7.82 1.34
C LEU A 57 0.65 -8.62 0.35
N TYR A 58 0.11 -9.74 -0.11
CA TYR A 58 0.71 -10.54 -1.18
C TYR A 58 0.39 -9.98 -2.56
N GLY A 59 -0.82 -9.45 -2.74
CA GLY A 59 -1.27 -8.95 -4.03
C GLY A 59 -2.62 -8.25 -3.99
N PHE A 60 -3.07 -7.87 -5.19
CA PHE A 60 -4.38 -7.30 -5.44
C PHE A 60 -5.10 -8.13 -6.50
N ALA A 61 -6.41 -8.21 -6.39
CA ALA A 61 -7.26 -8.79 -7.41
C ALA A 61 -8.38 -7.82 -7.80
N TRP A 62 -8.66 -7.70 -9.08
CA TRP A 62 -9.84 -6.98 -9.59
C TRP A 62 -10.79 -7.98 -10.22
N ASN A 63 -12.05 -7.97 -9.81
CA ASN A 63 -13.07 -8.90 -10.29
C ASN A 63 -14.14 -8.14 -11.06
N TRP A 64 -14.29 -8.46 -12.35
CA TRP A 64 -15.27 -7.82 -13.23
C TRP A 64 -16.36 -8.80 -13.65
N HIS A 65 -17.61 -8.35 -13.57
CA HIS A 65 -18.78 -9.11 -13.99
C HIS A 65 -19.61 -8.31 -15.00
N ARG A 66 -20.03 -8.95 -16.09
CA ARG A 66 -20.81 -8.27 -17.14
C ARG A 66 -22.21 -7.86 -16.70
N THR A 67 -22.80 -8.62 -15.77
CA THR A 67 -24.22 -8.51 -15.41
C THR A 67 -24.56 -7.23 -14.65
N ASP A 68 -23.66 -6.81 -13.76
CA ASP A 68 -23.78 -5.59 -12.96
C ASP A 68 -22.81 -4.50 -13.43
N GLY A 69 -21.78 -4.87 -14.19
CA GLY A 69 -20.73 -3.97 -14.64
C GLY A 69 -19.75 -3.59 -13.53
N LEU A 70 -19.86 -4.21 -12.35
CA LEU A 70 -19.03 -3.88 -11.21
C LEU A 70 -17.62 -4.46 -11.39
N CYS A 71 -16.64 -3.67 -10.96
CA CYS A 71 -15.25 -4.05 -10.86
C CYS A 71 -14.74 -3.76 -9.45
N ASP A 72 -14.59 -4.80 -8.62
CA ASP A 72 -14.17 -4.63 -7.23
C ASP A 72 -12.67 -4.91 -7.05
N GLU A 73 -11.97 -4.05 -6.32
CA GLU A 73 -10.59 -4.30 -5.85
C GLU A 73 -10.60 -5.10 -4.54
N VAL A 74 -9.84 -6.19 -4.51
CA VAL A 74 -9.67 -7.07 -3.34
C VAL A 74 -8.20 -7.10 -2.96
N ARG A 75 -7.92 -6.89 -1.67
CA ARG A 75 -6.59 -7.04 -1.08
C ARG A 75 -6.35 -8.50 -0.72
N VAL A 76 -5.27 -9.09 -1.21
CA VAL A 76 -4.94 -10.51 -0.97
C VAL A 76 -3.87 -10.59 0.12
N ALA A 77 -4.26 -11.12 1.28
CA ALA A 77 -3.34 -11.41 2.37
C ALA A 77 -2.54 -12.69 2.10
N GLU A 78 -1.32 -12.77 2.63
CA GLU A 78 -0.43 -13.93 2.45
C GLU A 78 -1.05 -15.24 2.95
N ALA A 79 -1.79 -15.19 4.07
CA ALA A 79 -2.48 -16.34 4.64
C ALA A 79 -3.48 -17.01 3.67
N ALA A 80 -4.02 -16.27 2.70
CA ALA A 80 -4.96 -16.81 1.71
C ALA A 80 -4.31 -17.87 0.80
N LEU A 81 -2.99 -17.84 0.63
CA LEU A 81 -2.25 -18.77 -0.23
C LEU A 81 -2.03 -20.14 0.41
N ALA A 82 -2.10 -20.21 1.74
CA ALA A 82 -1.90 -21.45 2.49
C ALA A 82 -3.11 -22.39 2.42
N HIS A 83 -4.27 -21.91 1.94
CA HIS A 83 -5.50 -22.68 1.92
C HIS A 83 -5.55 -23.65 0.72
N ASP A 84 -5.99 -24.89 0.95
CA ASP A 84 -6.13 -25.92 -0.10
C ASP A 84 -7.04 -25.50 -1.27
N ALA A 85 -7.99 -24.59 -1.03
CA ALA A 85 -8.86 -24.03 -2.06
C ALA A 85 -8.05 -23.25 -3.12
N TYR A 86 -6.98 -22.57 -2.72
CA TYR A 86 -6.09 -21.87 -3.63
C TYR A 86 -5.25 -22.86 -4.46
N ARG A 87 -4.67 -23.89 -3.83
CA ARG A 87 -3.88 -24.93 -4.53
C ARG A 87 -4.70 -25.69 -5.57
N ARG A 88 -6.01 -25.81 -5.35
CA ARG A 88 -6.98 -26.40 -6.30
C ARG A 88 -7.69 -25.36 -7.16
N ASN A 89 -7.12 -24.19 -7.35
CA ASN A 89 -7.58 -23.18 -8.29
C ASN A 89 -6.70 -23.22 -9.55
N PRO A 90 -7.26 -23.17 -10.78
CA PRO A 90 -6.46 -23.05 -12.00
C PRO A 90 -5.50 -21.85 -12.00
N LEU A 91 -5.81 -20.79 -11.25
CA LEU A 91 -4.90 -19.65 -11.06
C LEU A 91 -3.57 -20.05 -10.41
N PHE A 92 -3.55 -21.08 -9.56
CA PHE A 92 -2.33 -21.52 -8.89
C PHE A 92 -1.23 -21.88 -9.89
N GLN A 93 -1.53 -22.68 -10.92
CA GLN A 93 -0.52 -23.03 -11.93
C GLN A 93 -0.09 -21.83 -12.79
N VAL A 94 -0.97 -20.85 -12.98
CA VAL A 94 -0.63 -19.64 -13.75
C VAL A 94 0.30 -18.75 -12.94
N ILE A 95 -0.01 -18.52 -11.66
CA ILE A 95 0.75 -17.63 -10.78
C ILE A 95 2.05 -18.29 -10.29
N ASP A 96 2.03 -19.59 -10.03
CA ASP A 96 3.20 -20.30 -9.49
C ASP A 96 4.17 -20.74 -10.60
N ARG A 97 3.62 -21.20 -11.75
CA ARG A 97 4.41 -21.82 -12.83
C ARG A 97 4.44 -21.03 -14.13
N GLY A 98 3.62 -19.99 -14.25
CA GLY A 98 3.51 -19.23 -15.50
C GLY A 98 2.90 -20.03 -16.65
N GLU A 99 2.09 -21.05 -16.33
CA GLU A 99 1.46 -21.97 -17.28
C GLU A 99 -0.02 -21.64 -17.47
N ALA A 100 -0.41 -21.27 -18.69
CA ALA A 100 -1.80 -20.96 -19.01
C ALA A 100 -2.73 -22.17 -18.80
N PHE A 101 -3.94 -21.90 -18.35
CA PHE A 101 -5.03 -22.87 -18.28
C PHE A 101 -6.16 -22.43 -19.19
N ARG A 102 -6.74 -23.37 -19.94
CA ARG A 102 -8.04 -23.19 -20.59
C ARG A 102 -8.80 -24.51 -20.55
N GLY A 103 -10.07 -24.48 -20.22
CA GLY A 103 -10.87 -25.69 -20.16
C GLY A 103 -12.37 -25.40 -20.08
N LYS A 104 -13.16 -26.38 -20.54
CA LYS A 104 -14.60 -26.36 -20.33
C LYS A 104 -14.89 -26.56 -18.84
N THR A 105 -15.79 -25.74 -18.30
CA THR A 105 -16.09 -25.72 -16.86
C THR A 105 -16.63 -27.05 -16.36
N GLN A 106 -17.49 -27.72 -17.14
CA GLN A 106 -18.05 -29.03 -16.79
C GLN A 106 -16.98 -30.13 -16.78
N GLU A 107 -16.12 -30.17 -17.79
CA GLU A 107 -15.05 -31.17 -17.90
C GLU A 107 -14.01 -31.01 -16.78
N ALA A 108 -13.74 -29.77 -16.38
CA ALA A 108 -12.75 -29.44 -15.36
C ALA A 108 -13.32 -29.42 -13.93
N ALA A 109 -14.62 -29.65 -13.75
CA ALA A 109 -15.33 -29.52 -12.47
C ALA A 109 -14.84 -30.50 -11.40
N GLU A 110 -14.48 -31.73 -11.78
CA GLU A 110 -13.97 -32.74 -10.84
C GLU A 110 -12.60 -32.35 -10.26
N ARG A 111 -11.76 -31.73 -11.10
CA ARG A 111 -10.40 -31.34 -10.73
C ARG A 111 -10.40 -30.07 -9.89
N TYR A 112 -11.17 -29.05 -10.30
CA TYR A 112 -11.12 -27.71 -9.73
C TYR A 112 -12.49 -27.26 -9.19
N PRO A 113 -12.64 -27.03 -7.87
CA PRO A 113 -13.90 -26.59 -7.27
C PRO A 113 -14.50 -25.32 -7.91
N LEU A 114 -13.66 -24.34 -8.28
CA LEU A 114 -14.07 -23.14 -8.99
C LEU A 114 -14.79 -23.46 -10.33
N MET A 115 -14.34 -24.50 -11.05
CA MET A 115 -14.96 -24.89 -12.31
C MET A 115 -16.36 -25.48 -12.10
N ALA A 116 -16.54 -26.26 -11.02
CA ALA A 116 -17.86 -26.77 -10.63
C ALA A 116 -18.84 -25.64 -10.26
N GLU A 117 -18.35 -24.62 -9.54
CA GLU A 117 -19.15 -23.42 -9.23
C GLU A 117 -19.53 -22.64 -10.48
N LEU A 118 -18.57 -22.41 -11.39
CA LEU A 118 -18.81 -21.70 -12.64
C LEU A 118 -19.78 -22.45 -13.55
N ALA A 119 -19.68 -23.78 -13.62
CA ALA A 119 -20.62 -24.62 -14.37
C ALA A 119 -22.06 -24.48 -13.83
N LYS A 120 -22.23 -24.47 -12.49
CA LYS A 120 -23.54 -24.24 -11.85
C LYS A 120 -24.13 -22.86 -12.18
N GLN A 121 -23.28 -21.86 -12.41
CA GLN A 121 -23.68 -20.50 -12.80
C GLN A 121 -23.89 -20.33 -14.32
N GLY A 122 -23.74 -21.41 -15.09
CA GLY A 122 -23.96 -21.44 -16.54
C GLY A 122 -22.78 -21.00 -17.38
N PHE A 123 -21.58 -20.84 -16.81
CA PHE A 123 -20.37 -20.62 -17.60
C PHE A 123 -19.94 -21.93 -18.26
N THR A 124 -19.48 -21.87 -19.50
CA THR A 124 -19.15 -23.03 -20.35
C THR A 124 -17.66 -23.18 -20.59
N ASP A 125 -16.89 -22.10 -20.56
CA ASP A 125 -15.46 -22.07 -20.87
C ASP A 125 -14.76 -21.03 -19.98
N TYR A 126 -13.57 -21.39 -19.53
CA TYR A 126 -12.76 -20.58 -18.63
C TYR A 126 -11.30 -20.65 -19.08
N ALA A 127 -10.63 -19.50 -19.05
CA ALA A 127 -9.21 -19.38 -19.26
C ALA A 127 -8.56 -18.59 -18.12
N ALA A 128 -7.38 -19.04 -17.69
CA ALA A 128 -6.47 -18.30 -16.83
C ALA A 128 -5.12 -18.17 -17.56
N ILE A 129 -4.65 -16.94 -17.69
CA ILE A 129 -3.63 -16.55 -18.66
C ILE A 129 -2.53 -15.79 -17.93
N PRO A 130 -1.25 -16.20 -18.07
CA PRO A 130 -0.14 -15.46 -17.48
C PRO A 130 0.09 -14.17 -18.24
N LEU A 131 0.23 -13.08 -17.52
CA LEU A 131 0.61 -11.76 -18.03
C LEU A 131 2.12 -11.62 -17.90
N ARG A 132 2.83 -12.02 -18.96
CA ARG A 132 4.30 -11.98 -18.99
C ARG A 132 4.78 -10.62 -19.47
N ALA A 133 5.37 -9.83 -18.57
CA ALA A 133 6.00 -8.56 -18.94
C ALA A 133 7.30 -8.25 -18.17
N GLY A 134 7.98 -9.30 -17.69
CA GLY A 134 9.38 -9.23 -17.22
C GLY A 134 9.58 -9.02 -15.72
N SER A 135 8.50 -8.95 -14.92
CA SER A 135 8.60 -8.89 -13.46
C SER A 135 8.88 -10.27 -12.82
N ALA A 136 9.30 -10.27 -11.56
CA ALA A 136 9.50 -11.49 -10.77
C ALA A 136 8.19 -12.20 -10.38
N TYR A 137 7.03 -11.57 -10.63
CA TYR A 137 5.71 -12.10 -10.31
C TYR A 137 5.01 -12.60 -11.57
N HIS A 138 4.39 -13.78 -11.52
CA HIS A 138 3.48 -14.19 -12.59
C HIS A 138 2.10 -13.58 -12.35
N ASN A 139 1.92 -12.35 -12.82
CA ASN A 139 0.60 -11.72 -12.89
C ASN A 139 -0.32 -12.56 -13.79
N ALA A 140 -1.63 -12.57 -13.51
CA ALA A 140 -2.57 -13.43 -14.21
C ALA A 140 -3.88 -12.70 -14.54
N ALA A 141 -4.43 -12.97 -15.72
CA ALA A 141 -5.79 -12.58 -16.08
C ALA A 141 -6.66 -13.82 -16.28
N THR A 142 -7.94 -13.74 -15.91
CA THR A 142 -8.91 -14.80 -16.20
C THR A 142 -10.02 -14.27 -17.09
N ALA A 143 -10.59 -15.13 -17.92
CA ALA A 143 -11.77 -14.86 -18.72
C ALA A 143 -12.72 -16.06 -18.67
N ALA A 144 -14.02 -15.81 -18.51
CA ALA A 144 -15.05 -16.84 -18.59
C ALA A 144 -16.23 -16.37 -19.43
N THR A 145 -16.88 -17.33 -20.10
CA THR A 145 -18.03 -17.09 -20.96
C THR A 145 -19.18 -18.03 -20.63
N LYS A 146 -20.42 -17.56 -20.77
CA LYS A 146 -21.65 -18.35 -20.74
C LYS A 146 -22.09 -18.78 -22.13
N ARG A 147 -21.41 -18.33 -23.20
CA ARG A 147 -21.78 -18.68 -24.57
C ARG A 147 -21.66 -20.18 -24.78
N GLU A 148 -22.67 -20.78 -25.40
CA GLU A 148 -22.62 -22.18 -25.81
C GLU A 148 -21.39 -22.44 -26.70
N GLY A 149 -20.71 -23.57 -26.49
CA GLY A 149 -19.45 -23.89 -27.18
C GLY A 149 -18.23 -23.09 -26.70
N GLY A 150 -18.37 -22.13 -25.79
CA GLY A 150 -17.27 -21.39 -25.19
C GLY A 150 -16.64 -20.34 -26.11
N PHE A 151 -15.36 -20.02 -25.91
CA PHE A 151 -14.62 -19.12 -26.81
C PHE A 151 -14.26 -19.85 -28.11
N SER A 152 -14.36 -19.18 -29.26
CA SER A 152 -13.78 -19.74 -30.50
C SER A 152 -12.25 -19.58 -30.47
N GLU A 153 -11.53 -20.37 -31.26
CA GLU A 153 -10.08 -20.24 -31.39
C GLU A 153 -9.65 -18.83 -31.82
N ALA A 154 -10.38 -18.21 -32.75
CA ALA A 154 -10.11 -16.85 -33.20
C ALA A 154 -10.31 -15.81 -32.08
N GLN A 155 -11.39 -15.94 -31.28
CA GLN A 155 -11.64 -15.04 -30.15
C GLN A 155 -10.63 -15.24 -29.03
N PHE A 156 -10.24 -16.48 -28.75
CA PHE A 156 -9.23 -16.77 -27.74
C PHE A 156 -7.85 -16.24 -28.18
N ALA A 157 -7.47 -16.42 -29.44
CA ALA A 157 -6.26 -15.83 -30.00
C ALA A 157 -6.29 -14.29 -29.96
N GLY A 158 -7.43 -13.68 -30.26
CA GLY A 158 -7.65 -12.23 -30.11
C GLY A 158 -7.48 -11.76 -28.66
N LEU A 159 -8.12 -12.43 -27.71
CA LEU A 159 -7.96 -12.16 -26.28
C LEU A 159 -6.49 -12.25 -25.85
N MET A 160 -5.78 -13.30 -26.25
CA MET A 160 -4.35 -13.48 -25.94
C MET A 160 -3.48 -12.35 -26.50
N ARG A 161 -3.77 -11.86 -27.73
CA ARG A 161 -3.06 -10.70 -28.32
C ARG A 161 -3.26 -9.43 -27.49
N ILE A 162 -4.51 -9.15 -27.13
CA ILE A 162 -4.86 -7.97 -26.32
C ILE A 162 -4.23 -8.05 -24.94
N LEU A 163 -4.28 -9.20 -24.27
CA LEU A 163 -3.70 -9.37 -22.94
C LEU A 163 -2.17 -9.20 -22.93
N ARG A 164 -1.47 -9.51 -24.03
CA ARG A 164 -0.03 -9.25 -24.14
C ARG A 164 0.29 -7.75 -24.14
N LEU A 165 -0.52 -6.94 -24.83
CA LEU A 165 -0.37 -5.48 -24.82
C LEU A 165 -0.81 -4.90 -23.46
N ALA A 166 -1.94 -5.37 -22.94
CA ALA A 166 -2.45 -4.95 -21.63
C ALA A 166 -1.46 -5.29 -20.49
N ALA A 167 -0.71 -6.39 -20.61
CA ALA A 167 0.31 -6.75 -19.62
C ALA A 167 1.37 -5.65 -19.43
N LEU A 168 1.73 -4.89 -20.48
CA LEU A 168 2.67 -3.77 -20.37
C LEU A 168 2.10 -2.60 -19.56
N HIS A 169 0.81 -2.31 -19.74
CA HIS A 169 0.11 -1.30 -18.93
C HIS A 169 0.02 -1.74 -17.48
N ILE A 170 -0.38 -3.00 -17.27
CA ILE A 170 -0.49 -3.58 -15.93
C ILE A 170 0.86 -3.51 -15.22
N GLU A 171 1.96 -3.91 -15.84
CA GLU A 171 3.31 -3.77 -15.24
C GLU A 171 3.69 -2.31 -14.96
N ARG A 172 3.37 -1.37 -15.86
CA ARG A 172 3.58 0.06 -15.61
C ARG A 172 2.84 0.52 -14.35
N HIS A 173 1.55 0.20 -14.23
CA HIS A 173 0.76 0.57 -13.07
C HIS A 173 1.30 -0.07 -11.79
N ILE A 174 1.69 -1.34 -11.85
CA ILE A 174 2.29 -2.07 -10.72
C ILE A 174 3.59 -1.42 -10.28
N ALA A 175 4.48 -1.12 -11.23
CA ALA A 175 5.76 -0.48 -10.94
C ALA A 175 5.55 0.88 -10.27
N LEU A 176 4.60 1.69 -10.75
CA LEU A 176 4.27 2.98 -10.15
C LEU A 176 3.63 2.83 -8.76
N ARG A 177 2.73 1.85 -8.56
CA ARG A 177 2.12 1.57 -7.26
C ARG A 177 3.16 1.05 -6.26
N ILE A 178 4.09 0.19 -6.68
CA ILE A 178 5.22 -0.27 -5.85
C ILE A 178 6.12 0.92 -5.49
N ALA A 179 6.47 1.78 -6.45
CA ALA A 179 7.26 2.97 -6.17
C ALA A 179 6.58 3.89 -5.15
N GLY A 180 5.27 4.13 -5.30
CA GLY A 180 4.46 4.87 -4.33
C GLY A 180 4.48 4.22 -2.96
N ASN A 181 4.11 2.93 -2.87
CA ASN A 181 4.06 2.19 -1.60
C ASN A 181 5.41 2.20 -0.86
N VAL A 182 6.52 1.99 -1.59
CA VAL A 182 7.87 2.01 -1.01
C VAL A 182 8.19 3.41 -0.50
N LEU A 183 7.97 4.45 -1.32
CA LEU A 183 8.23 5.84 -0.90
C LEU A 183 7.37 6.23 0.31
N ASP A 184 6.10 5.88 0.34
CA ASP A 184 5.19 6.18 1.44
C ASP A 184 5.60 5.44 2.72
N THR A 185 6.03 4.17 2.60
CA THR A 185 6.47 3.36 3.75
C THR A 185 7.74 3.92 4.39
N TYR A 186 8.69 4.41 3.59
CA TYR A 186 10.01 4.84 4.09
C TYR A 186 10.16 6.35 4.29
N LEU A 187 9.36 7.18 3.62
CA LEU A 187 9.39 8.66 3.74
C LEU A 187 8.11 9.24 4.35
N GLY A 188 7.03 8.47 4.46
CA GLY A 188 5.70 8.97 4.78
C GLY A 188 4.96 9.50 3.55
N ALA A 189 3.62 9.46 3.55
CA ALA A 189 2.79 9.75 2.37
C ALA A 189 3.02 11.15 1.76
N ALA A 190 3.24 12.17 2.59
CA ALA A 190 3.46 13.53 2.12
C ALA A 190 4.80 13.70 1.40
N ALA A 191 5.89 13.26 2.03
CA ALA A 191 7.22 13.33 1.44
C ALA A 191 7.37 12.35 0.25
N GLY A 192 6.85 11.13 0.39
CA GLY A 192 6.82 10.11 -0.65
C GLY A 192 6.14 10.59 -1.92
N GLY A 193 4.92 11.13 -1.81
CA GLY A 193 4.20 11.70 -2.94
C GLY A 193 4.92 12.89 -3.60
N ARG A 194 5.60 13.75 -2.81
CA ARG A 194 6.40 14.87 -3.36
C ARG A 194 7.62 14.36 -4.13
N VAL A 195 8.33 13.37 -3.58
CA VAL A 195 9.50 12.74 -4.22
C VAL A 195 9.09 12.06 -5.53
N LEU A 196 7.97 11.32 -5.52
CA LEU A 196 7.44 10.65 -6.71
C LEU A 196 7.09 11.64 -7.83
N ARG A 197 6.62 12.84 -7.48
CA ARG A 197 6.37 13.95 -8.42
C ARG A 197 7.62 14.75 -8.83
N GLY A 198 8.81 14.31 -8.44
CA GLY A 198 10.08 14.91 -8.88
C GLY A 198 10.66 15.99 -7.97
N SER A 199 10.15 16.15 -6.74
CA SER A 199 10.81 16.97 -5.71
C SER A 199 12.04 16.25 -5.16
N ILE A 200 13.07 16.10 -5.99
CA ILE A 200 14.30 15.32 -5.72
C ILE A 200 15.57 16.15 -5.81
N LYS A 201 15.45 17.48 -5.97
CA LYS A 201 16.61 18.37 -6.02
C LYS A 201 17.07 18.70 -4.60
N ARG A 202 18.37 18.61 -4.35
CA ARG A 202 18.97 19.05 -3.08
C ARG A 202 18.63 20.53 -2.83
N GLY A 203 18.14 20.84 -1.64
CA GLY A 203 17.73 22.19 -1.24
C GLY A 203 16.35 22.60 -1.76
N ALA A 204 15.66 21.75 -2.53
CA ALA A 204 14.26 21.97 -2.86
C ALA A 204 13.39 21.66 -1.63
N GLY A 205 12.46 22.56 -1.35
CA GLY A 205 11.59 22.54 -0.19
C GLY A 205 10.89 23.89 -0.05
N GLU A 206 10.12 24.03 1.01
CA GLU A 206 9.40 25.27 1.31
C GLU A 206 9.39 25.53 2.82
N PRO A 207 9.35 26.80 3.24
CA PRO A 207 9.06 27.12 4.63
C PRO A 207 7.60 26.77 4.93
N ILE A 208 7.37 26.05 6.03
CA ILE A 208 6.04 25.74 6.56
C ILE A 208 5.96 26.16 8.03
N ARG A 209 4.76 26.55 8.46
CA ARG A 209 4.40 26.66 9.88
C ARG A 209 3.73 25.37 10.32
N ALA A 210 4.18 24.83 11.45
CA ALA A 210 3.69 23.56 11.96
C ALA A 210 3.86 23.48 13.48
N ILE A 211 3.08 22.60 14.11
CA ILE A 211 3.44 22.07 15.42
C ILE A 211 4.41 20.93 15.21
N ILE A 212 5.58 21.03 15.83
CA ILE A 212 6.65 20.03 15.73
C ILE A 212 6.53 19.10 16.92
N TRP A 213 6.48 17.80 16.63
CA TRP A 213 6.54 16.74 17.60
C TRP A 213 7.95 16.18 17.65
N ALA A 214 8.56 16.15 18.84
CA ALA A 214 9.75 15.36 19.12
C ALA A 214 9.49 14.48 20.34
N SER A 215 9.80 13.19 20.24
CA SER A 215 9.69 12.28 21.38
C SER A 215 10.83 11.28 21.45
N ASP A 216 11.02 10.71 22.64
CA ASP A 216 12.09 9.76 22.96
C ASP A 216 11.59 8.69 23.95
N LEU A 217 12.18 7.49 23.88
CA LEU A 217 11.85 6.39 24.79
C LEU A 217 12.69 6.49 26.07
N ARG A 218 12.01 6.61 27.21
CA ARG A 218 12.70 6.73 28.49
C ARG A 218 13.37 5.43 28.90
N GLY A 219 14.68 5.51 29.09
CA GLY A 219 15.48 4.39 29.56
C GLY A 219 15.87 3.43 28.46
N PHE A 220 15.82 3.86 27.19
CA PHE A 220 16.25 3.04 26.05
C PHE A 220 17.64 2.42 26.23
N THR A 221 18.63 3.16 26.74
CA THR A 221 19.98 2.60 26.99
C THR A 221 19.96 1.38 27.92
N ASP A 222 19.19 1.41 29.01
CA ASP A 222 19.08 0.25 29.93
C ASP A 222 18.35 -0.92 29.28
N LEU A 223 17.38 -0.66 28.39
CA LEU A 223 16.74 -1.72 27.60
C LEU A 223 17.72 -2.30 26.56
N ALA A 224 18.49 -1.46 25.87
CA ALA A 224 19.46 -1.87 24.85
C ALA A 224 20.62 -2.69 25.40
N ASP A 225 21.03 -2.43 26.65
CA ASP A 225 22.04 -3.23 27.34
C ASP A 225 21.54 -4.61 27.79
N ARG A 226 20.22 -4.84 27.83
CA ARG A 226 19.58 -6.05 28.36
C ARG A 226 18.95 -6.94 27.31
N LEU A 227 18.33 -6.34 26.30
CA LEU A 227 17.61 -7.04 25.25
C LEU A 227 18.54 -7.38 24.10
N ASP A 228 18.30 -8.51 23.46
CA ASP A 228 18.96 -8.82 22.21
C ASP A 228 18.32 -8.03 21.04
N GLY A 229 18.93 -8.13 19.86
CA GLY A 229 18.47 -7.40 18.67
C GLY A 229 17.02 -7.68 18.29
N PRO A 230 16.59 -8.95 18.12
CA PRO A 230 15.21 -9.30 17.81
C PRO A 230 14.19 -8.79 18.83
N ASP A 231 14.45 -8.96 20.13
CA ASP A 231 13.55 -8.50 21.18
C ASP A 231 13.45 -6.98 21.22
N MET A 232 14.58 -6.28 21.04
CA MET A 232 14.60 -4.83 20.95
C MET A 232 13.78 -4.32 19.76
N ILE A 233 13.90 -4.96 18.59
CA ILE A 233 13.12 -4.60 17.40
C ILE A 233 11.63 -4.80 17.66
N ALA A 234 11.23 -5.93 18.25
CA ALA A 234 9.83 -6.19 18.58
C ALA A 234 9.25 -5.13 19.54
N LEU A 235 10.03 -4.75 20.57
CA LEU A 235 9.67 -3.70 21.52
C LEU A 235 9.54 -2.33 20.84
N LEU A 236 10.53 -1.94 20.02
CA LEU A 236 10.50 -0.68 19.29
C LEU A 236 9.33 -0.61 18.31
N ASN A 237 8.99 -1.71 17.64
CA ASN A 237 7.85 -1.75 16.73
C ASN A 237 6.53 -1.47 17.48
N GLY A 238 6.29 -2.14 18.61
CA GLY A 238 5.09 -1.88 19.42
C GLY A 238 5.06 -0.46 20.00
N TYR A 239 6.22 0.05 20.41
CA TYR A 239 6.36 1.44 20.86
C TYR A 239 6.03 2.44 19.74
N PHE A 240 6.65 2.30 18.57
CA PHE A 240 6.44 3.20 17.44
C PHE A 240 5.04 3.09 16.86
N GLU A 241 4.40 1.92 16.90
CA GLU A 241 2.99 1.77 16.51
C GLU A 241 2.08 2.65 17.37
N CYS A 242 2.33 2.74 18.68
CA CYS A 242 1.58 3.62 19.59
C CYS A 242 1.73 5.10 19.23
N LEU A 243 2.95 5.55 18.95
CA LEU A 243 3.22 6.97 18.67
C LEU A 243 2.82 7.36 17.24
N ALA A 244 3.35 6.65 16.24
CA ALA A 244 3.08 6.92 14.84
C ALA A 244 1.59 6.74 14.52
N GLY A 245 0.95 5.71 15.07
CA GLY A 245 -0.49 5.50 14.93
C GLY A 245 -1.30 6.70 15.44
N ALA A 246 -0.95 7.24 16.60
CA ALA A 246 -1.62 8.41 17.16
C ALA A 246 -1.36 9.69 16.35
N VAL A 247 -0.14 9.89 15.84
CA VAL A 247 0.16 11.03 14.96
C VAL A 247 -0.68 10.96 13.68
N LEU A 248 -0.68 9.81 13.01
CA LEU A 248 -1.40 9.61 11.75
C LEU A 248 -2.92 9.69 11.92
N ALA A 249 -3.47 9.20 13.03
CA ALA A 249 -4.90 9.27 13.34
C ALA A 249 -5.42 10.69 13.57
N HIS A 250 -4.53 11.66 13.79
CA HIS A 250 -4.85 13.08 13.99
C HIS A 250 -4.25 13.95 12.88
N ASP A 251 -4.13 13.38 11.67
CA ASP A 251 -3.69 14.06 10.44
C ASP A 251 -2.26 14.65 10.52
N GLY A 252 -1.45 14.18 11.47
CA GLY A 252 -0.04 14.52 11.56
C GLY A 252 0.82 13.70 10.58
N GLU A 253 2.00 14.20 10.28
CA GLU A 253 2.97 13.57 9.39
C GLU A 253 4.17 13.05 10.18
N VAL A 254 4.34 11.73 10.20
CA VAL A 254 5.58 11.10 10.69
C VAL A 254 6.68 11.29 9.67
N LEU A 255 7.78 11.92 10.09
CA LEU A 255 8.90 12.23 9.20
C LEU A 255 9.98 11.15 9.25
N LYS A 256 10.39 10.76 10.46
CA LYS A 256 11.39 9.71 10.66
C LYS A 256 11.44 9.23 12.09
N PHE A 257 11.94 8.01 12.24
CA PHE A 257 12.44 7.46 13.50
C PHE A 257 13.92 7.82 13.67
N ILE A 258 14.31 8.32 14.83
CA ILE A 258 15.68 8.73 15.16
C ILE A 258 16.14 7.94 16.37
N GLY A 259 16.78 6.78 16.13
CA GLY A 259 17.07 5.84 17.22
C GLY A 259 15.77 5.31 17.80
N ASP A 260 15.52 5.60 19.07
CA ASP A 260 14.31 5.31 19.83
C ASP A 260 13.31 6.49 19.86
N GLY A 261 13.62 7.58 19.18
CA GLY A 261 12.76 8.76 19.09
C GLY A 261 11.93 8.86 17.81
N LEU A 262 10.92 9.73 17.85
CA LEU A 262 10.04 10.04 16.72
C LEU A 262 10.05 11.55 16.44
N LEU A 263 10.26 11.92 15.18
CA LEU A 263 10.04 13.28 14.68
C LEU A 263 8.82 13.30 13.78
N ALA A 264 7.86 14.15 14.11
CA ALA A 264 6.65 14.36 13.33
C ALA A 264 6.25 15.84 13.29
N VAL A 265 5.32 16.19 12.40
CA VAL A 265 4.79 17.56 12.27
C VAL A 265 3.29 17.56 12.04
N PHE A 266 2.64 18.62 12.50
CA PHE A 266 1.24 18.95 12.20
C PHE A 266 1.24 20.26 11.40
N PRO A 267 1.36 20.20 10.07
CA PRO A 267 1.51 21.38 9.22
C PRO A 267 0.21 22.16 9.15
N TYR A 268 0.25 23.49 9.34
CA TYR A 268 -0.97 24.32 9.41
C TYR A 268 -1.85 24.21 8.17
N ALA A 269 -1.24 23.98 7.00
CA ALA A 269 -1.94 23.81 5.74
C ALA A 269 -2.85 22.56 5.68
N ALA A 270 -2.65 21.57 6.56
CA ALA A 270 -3.50 20.39 6.66
C ALA A 270 -4.73 20.59 7.57
N PHE A 271 -4.82 21.73 8.28
CA PHE A 271 -5.86 22.00 9.26
C PHE A 271 -6.63 23.28 8.93
N ALA A 272 -7.79 23.46 9.56
CA ALA A 272 -8.62 24.65 9.38
C ALA A 272 -7.90 25.94 9.80
N ASP A 273 -7.12 25.87 10.89
CA ASP A 273 -6.27 26.94 11.39
C ASP A 273 -5.16 26.39 12.31
N GLU A 274 -4.29 27.29 12.79
CA GLU A 274 -3.22 27.00 13.74
C GLU A 274 -3.72 26.36 15.05
N LYS A 275 -4.89 26.77 15.56
CA LYS A 275 -5.44 26.23 16.80
C LYS A 275 -5.90 24.79 16.61
N ALA A 276 -6.48 24.47 15.46
CA ALA A 276 -6.86 23.12 15.09
C ALA A 276 -5.61 22.21 15.01
N ALA A 277 -4.53 22.68 14.40
CA ALA A 277 -3.26 21.93 14.36
C ALA A 277 -2.68 21.69 15.77
N ALA A 278 -2.68 22.71 16.64
CA ALA A 278 -2.24 22.58 18.03
C ALA A 278 -3.12 21.64 18.86
N ALA A 279 -4.44 21.70 18.68
CA ALA A 279 -5.38 20.80 19.33
C ALA A 279 -5.19 19.34 18.88
N ALA A 280 -5.02 19.11 17.58
CA ALA A 280 -4.74 17.79 17.00
C ALA A 280 -3.41 17.22 17.53
N ALA A 281 -2.33 18.01 17.53
CA ALA A 281 -1.04 17.59 18.06
C ALA A 281 -1.10 17.20 19.54
N LEU A 282 -1.82 17.97 20.36
CA LEU A 282 -2.02 17.66 21.78
C LEU A 282 -2.90 16.42 21.98
N ALA A 283 -3.96 16.26 21.19
CA ALA A 283 -4.82 15.09 21.23
C ALA A 283 -4.07 13.82 20.84
N ALA A 284 -3.26 13.87 19.78
CA ALA A 284 -2.35 12.80 19.37
C ALA A 284 -1.37 12.43 20.49
N ALA A 285 -0.77 13.41 21.17
CA ALA A 285 0.15 13.16 22.26
C ALA A 285 -0.53 12.45 23.44
N GLN A 286 -1.75 12.85 23.77
CA GLN A 286 -2.55 12.19 24.80
C GLN A 286 -2.99 10.77 24.40
N GLU A 287 -3.30 10.56 23.12
CA GLU A 287 -3.66 9.24 22.59
C GLU A 287 -2.46 8.30 22.57
N ALA A 288 -1.28 8.76 22.17
CA ALA A 288 -0.04 7.99 22.22
C ALA A 288 0.25 7.49 23.64
N LEU A 289 0.10 8.35 24.66
CA LEU A 289 0.27 7.94 26.06
C LEU A 289 -0.74 6.86 26.47
N LYS A 290 -2.01 7.01 26.10
CA LYS A 290 -3.04 5.99 26.37
C LYS A 290 -2.75 4.68 25.65
N ALA A 291 -2.23 4.73 24.42
CA ALA A 291 -1.85 3.55 23.65
C ALA A 291 -0.68 2.82 24.33
N ILE A 292 0.34 3.56 24.79
CA ILE A 292 1.44 3.00 25.59
C ILE A 292 0.93 2.37 26.88
N ASP A 293 0.01 3.02 27.60
CA ASP A 293 -0.56 2.47 28.83
C ASP A 293 -1.31 1.15 28.58
N ARG A 294 -2.05 1.06 27.46
CA ARG A 294 -2.70 -0.19 27.03
C ARG A 294 -1.68 -1.26 26.68
N LEU A 295 -0.65 -0.92 25.91
CA LEU A 295 0.43 -1.84 25.53
C LEU A 295 1.16 -2.38 26.77
N ASN A 296 1.47 -1.53 27.74
CA ASN A 296 2.08 -1.92 29.01
C ASN A 296 1.16 -2.80 29.87
N ALA A 297 -0.15 -2.61 29.78
CA ALA A 297 -1.13 -3.39 30.54
C ALA A 297 -1.49 -4.72 29.87
N ASP A 298 -1.13 -4.91 28.59
CA ASP A 298 -1.35 -6.16 27.88
C ASP A 298 -0.33 -7.22 28.33
N PRO A 299 -0.77 -8.29 29.01
CA PRO A 299 0.13 -9.33 29.49
C PRO A 299 0.77 -10.13 28.35
N GLN A 300 0.26 -10.05 27.12
CA GLN A 300 0.78 -10.78 25.97
C GLN A 300 1.78 -9.98 25.14
N ALA A 301 1.72 -8.65 25.18
CA ALA A 301 2.48 -7.77 24.28
C ALA A 301 3.98 -8.10 24.24
N PHE A 302 4.60 -8.27 25.40
CA PHE A 302 6.02 -8.58 25.55
C PHE A 302 6.28 -9.79 26.45
N ALA A 303 5.31 -10.71 26.55
CA ALA A 303 5.39 -11.88 27.44
C ALA A 303 6.63 -12.74 27.20
N ALA A 304 7.08 -12.83 25.94
CA ALA A 304 8.24 -13.61 25.54
C ALA A 304 9.58 -12.89 25.75
N ILE A 305 9.57 -11.58 26.02
CA ILE A 305 10.78 -10.76 26.09
C ILE A 305 11.28 -10.71 27.52
N ALA A 306 12.36 -11.43 27.81
CA ALA A 306 12.94 -11.43 29.15
C ALA A 306 13.56 -10.06 29.48
N GLY A 307 13.21 -9.50 30.64
CA GLY A 307 13.82 -8.26 31.11
C GLY A 307 13.14 -6.96 30.64
N TRP A 308 12.05 -7.05 29.86
CA TRP A 308 11.27 -5.86 29.48
C TRP A 308 10.71 -5.12 30.72
N ARG A 309 10.40 -3.83 30.53
CA ARG A 309 9.83 -2.94 31.55
C ARG A 309 8.77 -2.05 30.92
N PRO A 310 7.77 -1.58 31.70
CA PRO A 310 6.76 -0.64 31.19
C PRO A 310 7.40 0.56 30.49
N LEU A 311 7.01 0.73 29.23
CA LEU A 311 7.50 1.78 28.34
C LEU A 311 6.99 3.13 28.82
N ARG A 312 7.83 4.15 28.72
CA ARG A 312 7.48 5.54 29.05
C ARG A 312 8.13 6.44 28.03
N THR A 313 7.48 7.53 27.67
CA THR A 313 8.01 8.47 26.68
C THR A 313 7.96 9.90 27.18
N GLY A 314 8.89 10.71 26.69
CA GLY A 314 8.78 12.17 26.69
C GLY A 314 8.31 12.63 25.32
N ILE A 315 7.29 13.49 25.28
CA ILE A 315 6.79 14.12 24.06
C ILE A 315 6.89 15.64 24.22
N ALA A 316 7.49 16.31 23.26
CA ALA A 316 7.51 17.75 23.14
C ALA A 316 6.72 18.20 21.91
N LEU A 317 5.87 19.21 22.11
CA LEU A 317 5.17 19.93 21.07
C LEU A 317 5.69 21.37 21.03
N HIS A 318 6.09 21.84 19.85
CA HIS A 318 6.63 23.18 19.66
C HIS A 318 6.03 23.84 18.42
N ASP A 319 5.38 24.99 18.55
CA ASP A 319 5.04 25.83 17.40
C ASP A 319 6.30 26.45 16.81
N GLY A 320 6.43 26.40 15.49
CA GLY A 320 7.42 27.21 14.81
C GLY A 320 7.44 27.06 13.30
N GLU A 321 8.29 27.87 12.68
CA GLU A 321 8.59 27.77 11.27
C GLU A 321 9.76 26.80 11.04
N VAL A 322 9.59 25.92 10.05
CA VAL A 322 10.61 24.96 9.60
C VAL A 322 10.68 24.96 8.08
N PHE A 323 11.85 24.62 7.54
CA PHE A 323 12.00 24.36 6.12
C PHE A 323 11.78 22.87 5.87
N PHE A 324 10.75 22.53 5.11
CA PHE A 324 10.37 21.16 4.77
C PHE A 324 10.85 20.81 3.36
N GLY A 325 11.79 19.87 3.25
CA GLY A 325 12.37 19.52 1.95
C GLY A 325 13.58 18.60 2.00
N ASN A 326 14.28 18.54 0.88
CA ASN A 326 15.42 17.64 0.66
C ASN A 326 16.72 18.24 1.18
N VAL A 327 17.35 17.55 2.12
CA VAL A 327 18.72 17.83 2.59
C VAL A 327 19.60 16.59 2.43
N GLY A 328 20.91 16.75 2.33
CA GLY A 328 21.85 15.61 2.27
C GLY A 328 22.91 15.71 1.19
N ALA A 329 23.45 14.55 0.81
CA ALA A 329 24.50 14.40 -0.20
C ALA A 329 23.90 14.18 -1.61
N PRO A 330 24.68 14.37 -2.70
CA PRO A 330 24.17 14.21 -4.07
C PRO A 330 23.45 12.88 -4.37
N GLU A 331 23.90 11.78 -3.77
CA GLU A 331 23.34 10.43 -3.97
C GLU A 331 22.52 9.92 -2.77
N ARG A 332 22.37 10.74 -1.72
CA ARG A 332 21.68 10.38 -0.48
C ARG A 332 20.94 11.60 0.07
N LEU A 333 19.70 11.74 -0.35
CA LEU A 333 18.80 12.78 0.16
C LEU A 333 17.93 12.23 1.29
N ASP A 334 17.56 13.13 2.17
CA ASP A 334 16.66 12.93 3.30
C ASP A 334 15.60 14.04 3.23
N PHE A 335 14.34 13.64 3.08
CA PHE A 335 13.22 14.57 3.02
C PHE A 335 12.69 14.80 4.43
N THR A 336 12.91 16.00 4.98
CA THR A 336 12.62 16.26 6.39
C THR A 336 12.42 17.74 6.68
N VAL A 337 12.15 18.07 7.94
CA VAL A 337 12.11 19.44 8.44
C VAL A 337 13.45 19.83 9.04
N ILE A 338 13.91 21.03 8.71
CA ILE A 338 15.11 21.64 9.29
C ILE A 338 14.77 23.04 9.79
N GLY A 339 15.37 23.45 10.92
CA GLY A 339 15.16 24.80 11.43
C GLY A 339 15.41 24.92 12.92
N ARG A 340 15.42 26.16 13.40
CA ARG A 340 15.60 26.46 14.84
C ARG A 340 14.50 25.85 15.70
N ALA A 341 13.28 25.78 15.17
CA ALA A 341 12.11 25.22 15.84
C ALA A 341 12.27 23.69 16.08
N VAL A 342 12.85 22.94 15.13
CA VAL A 342 13.17 21.51 15.33
C VAL A 342 14.15 21.33 16.48
N ASN A 343 15.21 22.13 16.50
CA ASN A 343 16.20 22.10 17.58
C ASN A 343 15.59 22.51 18.93
N ALA A 344 14.61 23.42 18.94
CA ALA A 344 13.88 23.79 20.15
C ALA A 344 13.01 22.64 20.65
N ALA A 345 12.25 21.98 19.77
CA ALA A 345 11.47 20.80 20.10
C ALA A 345 12.32 19.69 20.74
N SER A 346 13.48 19.36 20.15
CA SER A 346 14.40 18.36 20.73
C SER A 346 14.95 18.77 22.10
N ARG A 347 15.26 20.06 22.32
CA ARG A 347 15.69 20.53 23.64
C ARG A 347 14.56 20.45 24.67
N VAL A 348 13.33 20.77 24.27
CA VAL A 348 12.15 20.68 25.13
C VAL A 348 11.86 19.22 25.47
N GLU A 349 11.97 18.31 24.51
CA GLU A 349 11.84 16.85 24.73
C GLU A 349 12.80 16.40 25.85
N ALA A 350 14.08 16.75 25.73
CA ALA A 350 15.10 16.37 26.71
C ALA A 350 14.80 16.91 28.13
N LEU A 351 14.12 18.06 28.25
CA LEU A 351 13.69 18.60 29.54
C LEU A 351 12.57 17.79 30.20
N SER A 352 11.78 17.03 29.42
CA SER A 352 10.65 16.22 29.91
C SER A 352 11.08 15.27 31.03
N LYS A 353 12.30 14.72 30.93
CA LYS A 353 12.91 13.83 31.92
C LYS A 353 13.17 14.55 33.23
N SER A 354 13.78 15.72 33.17
CA SER A 354 14.13 16.52 34.36
C SER A 354 12.90 17.09 35.07
N LEU A 355 11.85 17.42 34.31
CA LEU A 355 10.60 17.97 34.83
C LEU A 355 9.60 16.89 35.28
N GLY A 356 9.89 15.60 35.01
CA GLY A 356 9.00 14.50 35.36
C GLY A 356 7.64 14.56 34.65
N ARG A 357 7.54 15.25 33.50
CA ARG A 357 6.31 15.39 32.71
C ARG A 357 6.42 14.58 31.42
N SER A 358 5.33 13.93 31.01
CA SER A 358 5.32 13.12 29.77
C SER A 358 5.06 13.97 28.52
N ILE A 359 4.37 15.10 28.65
CA ILE A 359 4.11 16.05 27.56
C ILE A 359 4.61 17.43 28.00
N LEU A 360 5.37 18.09 27.13
CA LEU A 360 5.73 19.49 27.24
C LEU A 360 5.28 20.23 25.99
N VAL A 361 4.76 21.45 26.16
CA VAL A 361 4.26 22.28 25.07
C VAL A 361 4.92 23.65 25.13
N THR A 362 5.34 24.17 23.99
CA THR A 362 5.99 25.48 23.83
C THR A 362 5.58 26.12 22.51
N GLY A 363 5.82 27.43 22.37
CA GLY A 363 5.62 28.20 21.14
C GLY A 363 6.48 29.46 21.14
#